data_AF-X1DNX9-F1
#
_entry.id   AF-X1DNX9-F1
#
_cell.length_a   1.000
_cell.length_b   1.000
_cell.length_c   1.000
_cell.angle_alpha   90.00
_cell.angle_beta   90.00
_cell.angle_gamma   90.00
#
_symmetry.space_group_name_H-M   'P 1'
#
loop_
_entity.id
_entity.type
_entity.pdbx_description
1 polymer ?
#
loop_
_entity_poly.entity_id
_entity_poly.type
_entity_poly.pdbx_seq_one_letter_code
_entity_poly.pdbx_strand_id
1 'polypeptide(L)'
;MTGQLLFYPREEERNHKKLLQDITEEKVESLEVKEVDDLEISDYLVEEPPSPDMNFQDLLILAAKKEQKAVDLYSDLERKVSKKELKKLFEFLTQQEKSHKLKLEEEYEKHVLEGY
;
A
#
# COMPACT_ATOMS: atom_id res chain seq x y z
N MET A 1 18.50 -12.22 -13.22
CA MET A 1 18.45 -11.01 -12.37
C MET A 1 17.33 -11.05 -11.32
N THR A 2 16.14 -11.58 -11.61
CA THR A 2 15.01 -11.63 -10.65
C THR A 2 15.23 -12.49 -9.40
N GLY A 3 16.00 -13.58 -9.49
CA GLY A 3 16.28 -14.43 -8.32
C GLY A 3 17.13 -13.75 -7.24
N GLN A 4 18.03 -12.85 -7.62
CA GLN A 4 19.04 -12.30 -6.70
C GLN A 4 18.44 -11.32 -5.68
N LEU A 5 17.39 -10.58 -6.07
CA LEU A 5 16.62 -9.69 -5.17
C LEU A 5 15.77 -10.49 -4.16
N LEU A 6 15.21 -11.63 -4.54
CA LEU A 6 14.37 -12.44 -3.66
C LEU A 6 15.17 -13.23 -2.61
N PHE A 7 16.44 -13.54 -2.87
CA PHE A 7 17.29 -14.28 -1.92
C PHE A 7 18.00 -13.38 -0.91
N TYR A 8 18.24 -12.11 -1.24
CA TYR A 8 18.91 -11.15 -0.36
C TYR A 8 18.28 -11.04 1.05
N PRO A 9 16.93 -10.92 1.20
CA PRO A 9 16.30 -10.83 2.53
C PRO A 9 16.53 -12.11 3.36
N ARG A 10 16.69 -13.27 2.72
CA ARG A 10 16.72 -14.56 3.41
C ARG A 10 17.98 -14.76 4.26
N GLU A 11 19.11 -14.22 3.82
CA GLU A 11 20.36 -14.24 4.59
C GLU A 11 20.34 -13.20 5.70
N GLU A 12 19.76 -12.03 5.43
CA GLU A 12 19.56 -10.96 6.40
C GLU A 12 18.66 -11.41 7.57
N GLU A 13 17.53 -12.07 7.30
CA GLU A 13 16.64 -12.62 8.34
C GLU A 13 17.31 -13.70 9.22
N ARG A 14 18.28 -14.45 8.67
CA ARG A 14 19.06 -15.40 9.47
C ARG A 14 19.99 -14.68 10.45
N ASN A 15 20.52 -13.52 10.05
CA ASN A 15 21.36 -12.69 10.92
C ASN A 15 20.51 -12.01 12.00
N HIS A 16 19.31 -11.52 11.66
CA HIS A 16 18.35 -11.01 12.65
C HIS A 16 18.05 -12.07 13.73
N LYS A 17 17.76 -13.30 13.32
CA LYS A 17 17.49 -14.41 14.26
C LYS A 17 18.66 -14.66 15.21
N LYS A 18 19.90 -14.70 14.71
CA LYS A 18 21.09 -14.89 15.56
C LYS A 18 21.30 -13.72 16.53
N LEU A 19 21.13 -12.48 16.05
CA LEU A 19 21.22 -11.29 16.88
C LEU A 19 20.22 -11.33 18.03
N LEU A 20 18.98 -11.74 17.77
CA LEU A 20 17.93 -11.88 18.78
C LEU A 20 18.21 -13.01 19.78
N GLN A 21 18.85 -14.10 19.36
CA GLN A 21 19.21 -15.22 20.24
C GLN A 21 20.36 -14.87 21.18
N ASP A 22 21.31 -14.05 20.72
CA ASP A 22 22.50 -13.67 21.47
C ASP A 22 22.40 -12.23 22.04
N ILE A 23 21.18 -11.73 22.28
CA ILE A 23 20.94 -10.34 22.68
C ILE A 23 21.34 -10.09 24.14
N THR A 24 22.03 -8.98 24.39
CA THR A 24 22.46 -8.51 25.72
C THR A 24 22.30 -7.00 25.81
N GLU A 25 22.25 -6.43 27.02
CA GLU A 25 22.15 -4.97 27.23
C GLU A 25 23.30 -4.22 26.52
N GLU A 26 24.55 -4.69 26.69
CA GLU A 26 25.73 -4.15 26.01
C GLU A 26 25.60 -4.18 24.47
N LYS A 27 25.08 -5.29 23.92
CA LYS A 27 24.87 -5.41 22.47
C LYS A 27 23.84 -4.41 21.98
N VAL A 28 22.74 -4.23 22.71
CA VAL A 28 21.68 -3.26 22.35
C VAL A 28 22.23 -1.83 22.39
N GLU A 29 23.01 -1.48 23.42
CA GLU A 29 23.67 -0.17 23.51
C GLU A 29 24.66 0.09 22.36
N SER A 30 25.27 -0.96 21.81
CA SER A 30 26.20 -0.87 20.68
C SER A 30 25.56 -0.81 19.29
N LEU A 31 24.22 -0.95 19.18
CA LEU A 31 23.54 -0.94 17.88
C LEU A 31 23.48 0.48 17.31
N GLU A 32 23.99 0.63 16.08
CA GLU A 32 23.78 1.85 15.29
C GLU A 32 22.43 1.81 14.59
N VAL A 33 21.49 2.64 15.03
CA VAL A 33 20.23 2.87 14.32
C VAL A 33 20.47 3.91 13.23
N LYS A 34 20.32 3.49 11.97
CA LYS A 34 20.33 4.40 10.83
C LYS A 34 18.90 4.58 10.36
N GLU A 35 18.45 5.82 10.28
CA GLU A 35 17.22 6.12 9.53
C GLU A 35 17.45 5.79 8.05
N VAL A 36 16.48 5.10 7.48
CA VAL A 36 16.43 4.79 6.06
C VAL A 36 15.26 5.58 5.49
N ASP A 37 15.49 6.24 4.34
CA ASP A 37 14.42 6.95 3.64
C ASP A 37 13.33 5.95 3.24
N ASP A 38 12.13 6.15 3.78
CA ASP A 38 10.95 5.41 3.36
C ASP A 38 10.32 6.11 2.15
N LEU A 39 10.36 5.42 1.02
CA LEU A 39 9.81 5.95 -0.23
C LEU A 39 8.30 5.72 -0.35
N GLU A 40 7.71 4.87 0.50
CA GLU A 40 6.26 4.52 0.54
C GLU A 40 5.69 4.06 -0.82
N ILE A 41 6.55 3.68 -1.79
CA ILE A 41 6.13 3.39 -3.17
C ILE A 41 5.17 2.20 -3.20
N SER A 42 5.40 1.20 -2.34
CA SER A 42 4.58 0.00 -2.22
C SER A 42 3.25 0.22 -1.52
N ASP A 43 3.14 1.24 -0.68
CA ASP A 43 2.07 1.35 0.32
C ASP A 43 0.71 1.63 -0.33
N TYR A 44 0.76 2.23 -1.51
CA TYR A 44 -0.37 2.59 -2.34
C TYR A 44 -0.58 1.63 -3.50
N LEU A 45 0.14 0.51 -3.55
CA LEU A 45 -0.06 -0.55 -4.54
C LEU A 45 -1.08 -1.57 -4.03
N VAL A 46 -1.85 -2.12 -4.96
CA VAL A 46 -2.66 -3.31 -4.70
C VAL A 46 -1.82 -4.53 -5.07
N GLU A 47 -1.71 -5.46 -4.13
CA GLU A 47 -0.76 -6.59 -4.17
C GLU A 47 -1.02 -7.57 -5.32
N GLU A 48 -2.27 -7.70 -5.76
CA GLU A 48 -2.66 -8.71 -6.74
C GLU A 48 -3.14 -8.10 -8.06
N PRO A 49 -2.52 -8.46 -9.19
CA PRO A 49 -3.05 -8.12 -10.51
C PRO A 49 -4.35 -8.88 -10.78
N PRO A 50 -5.20 -8.40 -11.69
CA PRO A 50 -6.40 -9.14 -12.08
C PRO A 50 -6.02 -10.51 -12.65
N SER A 51 -6.64 -11.57 -12.11
CA SER A 51 -6.48 -12.94 -12.59
C SER A 51 -7.58 -13.27 -13.61
N PRO A 52 -7.33 -14.11 -14.63
CA PRO A 52 -8.37 -14.61 -15.54
C PRO A 52 -9.53 -15.31 -14.84
N ASP A 53 -9.31 -15.83 -13.63
CA ASP A 53 -10.33 -16.55 -12.84
C ASP A 53 -11.23 -15.62 -12.00
N MET A 54 -10.94 -14.31 -11.98
CA MET A 54 -11.76 -13.34 -11.24
C MET A 54 -13.14 -13.20 -11.87
N ASN A 55 -14.17 -13.36 -11.06
CA ASN A 55 -15.54 -13.09 -11.49
C ASN A 55 -15.85 -11.58 -11.41
N PHE A 56 -17.05 -11.19 -11.82
CA PHE A 56 -17.46 -9.78 -11.83
C PHE A 56 -17.38 -9.11 -10.43
N GLN A 57 -17.78 -9.84 -9.38
CA GLN A 57 -17.69 -9.38 -8.00
C GLN A 57 -16.24 -9.12 -7.59
N ASP A 58 -15.33 -10.04 -7.90
CA ASP A 58 -13.90 -9.92 -7.60
C ASP A 58 -13.28 -8.70 -8.29
N LEU A 59 -13.67 -8.45 -9.54
CA LEU A 59 -13.20 -7.30 -10.31
C LEU A 59 -13.68 -5.96 -9.72
N LEU A 60 -14.94 -5.88 -9.27
CA LEU A 60 -15.46 -4.68 -8.59
C LEU A 60 -14.74 -4.43 -7.26
N ILE A 61 -14.51 -5.48 -6.45
CA ILE A 61 -13.76 -5.38 -5.20
C ILE A 61 -12.32 -4.92 -5.47
N LEU A 62 -11.65 -5.51 -6.46
CA LEU A 62 -10.28 -5.16 -6.81
C LEU A 62 -10.19 -3.70 -7.27
N ALA A 63 -11.11 -3.26 -8.12
CA ALA A 63 -11.17 -1.88 -8.58
C ALA A 63 -11.40 -0.91 -7.41
N ALA A 64 -12.38 -1.18 -6.53
CA ALA A 64 -12.68 -0.32 -5.39
C ALA A 64 -11.49 -0.22 -4.40
N LYS A 65 -10.73 -1.32 -4.21
CA LYS A 65 -9.49 -1.32 -3.43
C LYS A 65 -8.41 -0.44 -4.07
N LYS A 66 -8.28 -0.45 -5.40
CA LYS A 66 -7.35 0.45 -6.12
C LYS A 66 -7.74 1.92 -5.93
N GLU A 67 -9.02 2.25 -6.03
CA GLU A 67 -9.49 3.62 -5.77
C GLU A 67 -9.21 4.05 -4.33
N GLN A 68 -9.40 3.15 -3.35
CA GLN A 68 -9.04 3.44 -1.96
C GLN A 68 -7.55 3.72 -1.79
N LYS A 69 -6.67 2.93 -2.42
CA LYS A 69 -5.22 3.18 -2.36
C LYS A 69 -4.82 4.51 -2.99
N ALA A 70 -5.50 4.93 -4.06
CA ALA A 70 -5.30 6.25 -4.65
C ALA A 70 -5.80 7.39 -3.74
N VAL A 71 -6.93 7.21 -3.06
CA VAL A 71 -7.42 8.15 -2.01
C VAL A 71 -6.39 8.32 -0.91
N ASP A 72 -5.80 7.22 -0.43
CA ASP A 72 -4.79 7.25 0.63
C ASP A 72 -3.55 8.01 0.14
N LEU A 73 -3.06 7.72 -1.07
CA LEU A 73 -1.92 8.40 -1.69
C LEU A 73 -2.12 9.92 -1.79
N TYR A 74 -3.23 10.35 -2.38
CA TYR A 74 -3.46 11.79 -2.58
C TYR A 74 -3.73 12.51 -1.27
N SER A 75 -4.39 11.87 -0.31
CA SER A 75 -4.58 12.42 1.04
C SER A 75 -3.24 12.61 1.76
N ASP A 76 -2.29 11.70 1.56
CA ASP A 76 -0.96 11.76 2.17
C ASP A 76 -0.09 12.83 1.51
N LEU A 77 -0.13 12.93 0.18
CA LEU A 77 0.54 13.99 -0.56
C LEU A 77 -0.01 15.39 -0.20
N GLU A 78 -1.33 15.52 -0.01
CA GLU A 78 -1.94 16.78 0.44
C GLU A 78 -1.37 17.24 1.80
N ARG A 79 -1.16 16.31 2.75
CA ARG A 79 -0.57 16.60 4.07
C ARG A 79 0.91 16.97 3.99
N LYS A 80 1.65 16.40 3.05
CA LYS A 80 3.10 16.60 2.87
C LYS A 80 3.45 17.91 2.13
N VAL A 81 2.55 18.45 1.30
CA VAL A 81 2.84 19.69 0.55
C VAL A 81 2.47 20.98 1.28
N SER A 82 3.29 22.02 1.08
CA SER A 82 3.06 23.36 1.67
C SER A 82 2.39 24.35 0.70
N LYS A 83 2.53 24.15 -0.62
CA LYS A 83 1.97 25.04 -1.65
C LYS A 83 0.46 24.88 -1.74
N LYS A 84 -0.28 25.99 -1.72
CA LYS A 84 -1.76 26.01 -1.72
C LYS A 84 -2.34 25.39 -2.99
N GLU A 85 -1.70 25.61 -4.13
CA GLU A 85 -2.12 25.08 -5.43
C GLU A 85 -2.01 23.56 -5.47
N LEU A 86 -0.95 23.00 -4.88
CA LEU A 86 -0.77 21.55 -4.79
C LEU A 86 -1.73 20.91 -3.79
N LYS A 87 -1.99 21.55 -2.65
CA LYS A 87 -3.05 21.09 -1.72
C LYS A 87 -4.40 20.98 -2.43
N LYS A 88 -4.80 22.02 -3.16
CA LYS A 88 -6.07 22.01 -3.91
C LYS A 88 -6.11 20.94 -4.99
N LEU A 89 -4.98 20.68 -5.66
CA LEU A 89 -4.88 19.60 -6.65
C LEU A 89 -5.09 18.23 -6.01
N PHE A 90 -4.39 17.93 -4.92
CA PHE A 90 -4.53 16.64 -4.25
C PHE A 90 -5.90 16.46 -3.59
N GLU A 91 -6.45 17.51 -3.00
CA GLU A 91 -7.84 17.51 -2.51
C GLU A 91 -8.81 17.15 -3.64
N PHE A 92 -8.67 17.78 -4.82
CA PHE A 92 -9.50 17.47 -5.99
C PHE A 92 -9.36 16.01 -6.43
N LEU A 93 -8.14 15.49 -6.54
CA LEU A 93 -7.88 14.09 -6.92
C LEU A 93 -8.47 13.12 -5.90
N THR A 94 -8.29 13.37 -4.60
CA THR A 94 -8.90 12.59 -3.52
C THR A 94 -10.42 12.52 -3.67
N GLN A 95 -11.10 13.63 -4.00
CA GLN A 95 -12.56 13.62 -4.19
C GLN A 95 -12.98 12.88 -5.46
N GLN A 96 -12.18 12.92 -6.54
CA GLN A 96 -12.45 12.15 -7.75
C GLN A 96 -12.39 10.64 -7.48
N GLU A 97 -11.34 10.15 -6.81
CA GLU A 97 -11.22 8.71 -6.52
C GLU A 97 -12.28 8.23 -5.52
N LYS A 98 -12.67 9.06 -4.55
CA LYS A 98 -13.85 8.76 -3.70
C LYS A 98 -15.13 8.61 -4.52
N SER A 99 -15.32 9.44 -5.56
CA SER A 99 -16.48 9.32 -6.46
C SER A 99 -16.40 8.05 -7.32
N HIS A 100 -15.22 7.68 -7.81
CA HIS A 100 -15.02 6.42 -8.54
C HIS A 100 -15.31 5.21 -7.66
N LYS A 101 -14.77 5.21 -6.44
CA LYS A 101 -15.02 4.17 -5.45
C LYS A 101 -16.51 4.01 -5.16
N LEU A 102 -17.22 5.11 -4.91
CA LEU A 102 -18.66 5.08 -4.65
C LEU A 102 -19.41 4.42 -5.81
N LYS A 103 -19.12 4.78 -7.06
CA LYS A 103 -19.76 4.16 -8.23
C LYS A 103 -19.51 2.66 -8.31
N LEU A 104 -18.30 2.20 -7.99
CA LEU A 104 -17.97 0.77 -7.96
C LEU A 104 -18.73 0.03 -6.86
N GLU A 105 -18.88 0.65 -5.68
CA GLU A 105 -19.65 0.11 -4.56
C GLU A 105 -21.16 0.08 -4.86
N GLU A 106 -21.70 1.08 -5.56
CA GLU A 106 -23.09 1.09 -6.05
C GLU A 106 -23.34 -0.03 -7.07
N GLU A 107 -22.42 -0.23 -8.02
CA GLU A 107 -22.51 -1.35 -8.97
C GLU A 107 -22.41 -2.72 -8.26
N TYR A 108 -21.59 -2.82 -7.21
CA TYR A 108 -21.51 -4.01 -6.38
C TYR A 108 -22.84 -4.28 -5.67
N GLU A 109 -23.41 -3.27 -5.01
CA GLU A 109 -24.70 -3.39 -4.30
C GLU A 109 -25.79 -3.89 -5.25
N LYS A 110 -25.95 -3.23 -6.40
CA LYS A 110 -26.97 -3.53 -7.39
C LYS A 110 -26.81 -4.90 -8.05
N HIS A 111 -25.60 -5.32 -8.36
CA HIS A 111 -25.36 -6.52 -9.17
C HIS A 111 -24.94 -7.76 -8.38
N VAL A 112 -24.47 -7.58 -7.14
CA VAL A 112 -24.00 -8.68 -6.28
C VAL A 112 -24.93 -8.87 -5.10
N LEU A 113 -25.41 -7.81 -4.44
CA LEU A 113 -26.23 -7.93 -3.23
C LEU A 113 -27.73 -8.00 -3.52
N GLU A 114 -28.25 -7.17 -4.42
CA GLU A 114 -29.68 -7.19 -4.82
C GLU A 114 -30.04 -8.40 -5.71
N GLY A 115 -29.05 -9.18 -6.15
CA GLY A 115 -29.24 -10.40 -6.91
C GLY A 115 -29.55 -11.67 -6.09
N TYR A 116 -29.61 -11.57 -4.76
CA TYR A 116 -29.93 -12.67 -3.82
C TYR A 116 -31.34 -12.57 -3.24
#